data_AF-A0A3P7IY10-F1
#
_entry.id   AF-A0A3P7IY10-F1
#
_cell.length_a   1.000
_cell.length_b   1.000
_cell.length_c   1.000
_cell.angle_alpha   90.00
_cell.angle_beta   90.00
_cell.angle_gamma   90.00
#
_symmetry.space_group_name_H-M   'P 1'
#
loop_
_entity.id
_entity.type
_entity.pdbx_description
1 polymer ?
#
loop_
_entity_poly.entity_id
_entity_poly.type
_entity_poly.pdbx_seq_one_letter_code
_entity_poly.pdbx_strand_id
1 'polypeptide(L)'
;MAPRDQPPSQQAPIAHFSIVFETTCAGSSCVLYMIESPMERTKTSQFRFLAAFNGTQPRRVWSHSILKRNSARFMVAFLRSGSTSGDDSILDQARILSINVTNVGTKGDKQGGGASRCLPCPSGQFGKCIPCPPGHFMTPGTHECALCPSNTVANASSDRIGIESCVACGENLHSLDGIACRSEGLISVIKDNKTLNYDLSSWVKKTWTTTAVKVFAREGTSYYHSFNFSLFNSEKVECKEVYDSNDAFSLADQNRETISGAACRLTVLPDIGSNRTKLAYVSPLL
;
A
#
# COMPACT_ATOMS: atom_id res chain seq x y z
N MET A 1 -16.23 -5.44 25.67
CA MET A 1 -16.95 -4.40 24.90
C MET A 1 -16.55 -4.59 23.44
N ALA A 2 -17.48 -4.88 22.54
CA ALA A 2 -17.14 -5.07 21.12
C ALA A 2 -16.58 -3.76 20.51
N PRO A 3 -15.57 -3.83 19.63
CA PRO A 3 -15.00 -2.63 18.99
C PRO A 3 -16.08 -1.84 18.23
N ARG A 4 -15.98 -0.51 18.24
CA ARG A 4 -16.84 0.35 17.38
C ARG A 4 -16.46 0.14 15.92
N ASP A 5 -17.47 0.11 15.04
CA ASP A 5 -17.27 0.02 13.59
C ASP A 5 -16.40 1.18 13.09
N GLN A 6 -15.17 0.88 12.69
CA GLN A 6 -14.26 1.84 12.05
C GLN A 6 -14.42 1.81 10.52
N PRO A 7 -14.26 2.96 9.84
CA PRO A 7 -14.23 3.00 8.39
C PRO A 7 -13.00 2.23 7.86
N PRO A 8 -13.15 1.41 6.82
CA PRO A 8 -12.05 0.64 6.26
C PRO A 8 -10.98 1.56 5.65
N SER A 9 -9.72 1.23 5.88
CA SER A 9 -8.56 2.00 5.40
C SER A 9 -7.46 1.07 4.89
N GLN A 10 -6.42 1.61 4.25
CA GLN A 10 -5.25 0.79 3.87
C GLN A 10 -4.58 0.10 5.07
N GLN A 11 -4.72 0.67 6.27
CA GLN A 11 -4.18 0.14 7.53
C GLN A 11 -5.17 -0.81 8.24
N ALA A 12 -6.43 -0.84 7.82
CA ALA A 12 -7.46 -1.75 8.30
C ALA A 12 -8.40 -2.12 7.14
N PRO A 13 -7.91 -2.90 6.16
CA PRO A 13 -8.73 -3.35 5.05
C PRO A 13 -9.76 -4.36 5.54
N ILE A 14 -10.85 -4.51 4.79
CA ILE A 14 -11.92 -5.45 5.12
C ILE A 14 -11.42 -6.86 4.87
N ALA A 15 -10.84 -7.09 3.70
CA ALA A 15 -10.38 -8.39 3.25
C ALA A 15 -9.09 -8.23 2.44
N HIS A 16 -8.37 -9.32 2.28
CA HIS A 16 -7.23 -9.45 1.39
C HIS A 16 -7.50 -10.52 0.36
N PHE A 17 -7.21 -10.22 -0.90
CA PHE A 17 -7.16 -11.19 -1.98
C PHE A 17 -5.70 -11.43 -2.34
N SER A 18 -5.22 -12.66 -2.18
CA SER A 18 -3.83 -13.02 -2.45
C SER A 18 -3.73 -14.27 -3.33
N ILE A 19 -2.74 -14.27 -4.21
CA ILE A 19 -2.47 -15.34 -5.15
C ILE A 19 -0.99 -15.68 -5.12
N VAL A 20 -0.68 -16.96 -5.00
CA VAL A 20 0.65 -17.52 -5.23
C VAL A 20 0.69 -18.08 -6.64
N PHE A 21 1.60 -17.59 -7.47
CA PHE A 21 1.69 -18.00 -8.86
C PHE A 21 3.14 -18.05 -9.37
N GLU A 22 3.31 -18.76 -10.49
CA GLU A 22 4.50 -18.75 -11.33
C GLU A 22 4.07 -18.73 -12.80
N THR A 23 4.88 -18.10 -13.66
CA THR A 23 4.65 -18.09 -15.11
C THR A 23 5.91 -18.52 -15.85
N THR A 24 5.73 -19.25 -16.93
CA THR A 24 6.78 -19.67 -17.85
C THR A 24 6.35 -19.25 -19.24
N CYS A 25 7.11 -18.37 -19.88
CA CYS A 25 6.76 -17.81 -21.18
C CYS A 25 7.89 -18.02 -22.18
N ALA A 26 7.56 -18.38 -23.41
CA ALA A 26 8.50 -18.56 -24.52
C ALA A 26 8.88 -17.22 -25.17
N GLY A 27 8.00 -16.22 -25.14
CA GLY A 27 8.19 -14.90 -25.74
C GLY A 27 8.02 -13.73 -24.75
N SER A 28 8.34 -12.53 -25.22
CA SER A 28 8.31 -11.28 -24.42
C SER A 28 6.91 -10.65 -24.29
N SER A 29 5.93 -11.11 -25.06
CA SER A 29 4.55 -10.58 -25.08
C SER A 29 3.57 -11.30 -24.15
N CYS A 30 4.05 -12.30 -23.41
CA CYS A 30 3.30 -13.03 -22.39
C CYS A 30 3.03 -12.15 -21.15
N VAL A 31 1.79 -12.13 -20.65
CA VAL A 31 1.42 -11.31 -19.48
C VAL A 31 0.36 -12.00 -18.63
N LEU A 32 0.53 -11.97 -17.30
CA LEU A 32 -0.51 -12.32 -16.33
C LEU A 32 -1.12 -11.05 -15.74
N TYR A 33 -2.44 -10.88 -15.90
CA TYR A 33 -3.21 -9.75 -15.38
C TYR A 33 -4.03 -10.15 -14.16
N MET A 34 -4.03 -9.25 -13.18
CA MET A 34 -4.96 -9.27 -12.04
C MET A 34 -5.97 -8.15 -12.24
N ILE A 35 -7.25 -8.50 -12.35
CA ILE A 35 -8.31 -7.58 -12.75
C ILE A 35 -9.44 -7.64 -11.73
N GLU A 36 -9.93 -6.48 -11.29
CA GLU A 36 -11.21 -6.37 -10.62
C GLU A 36 -12.29 -6.09 -11.68
N SER A 37 -13.26 -6.99 -11.75
CA SER A 37 -14.39 -6.89 -12.66
C SER A 37 -15.64 -6.40 -11.92
N PRO A 38 -16.48 -5.59 -12.59
CA PRO A 38 -17.76 -5.16 -12.05
C PRO A 38 -18.71 -6.36 -11.86
N MET A 39 -19.53 -6.32 -10.81
CA MET A 39 -20.49 -7.38 -10.48
C MET A 39 -21.68 -7.41 -11.45
N GLU A 40 -22.13 -6.23 -11.88
CA GLU A 40 -23.17 -6.04 -12.89
C GLU A 40 -22.56 -5.54 -14.20
N ARG A 41 -22.90 -6.19 -15.32
CA ARG A 41 -22.50 -5.75 -16.66
C ARG A 41 -23.44 -4.64 -17.13
N THR A 42 -23.13 -3.39 -16.79
CA THR A 42 -23.75 -2.25 -17.46
C THR A 42 -22.88 -1.84 -18.65
N LYS A 43 -23.45 -1.17 -19.67
CA LYS A 43 -22.69 -0.74 -20.86
C LYS A 43 -21.51 0.20 -20.55
N THR A 44 -21.44 0.73 -19.32
CA THR A 44 -20.40 1.65 -18.83
C THR A 44 -19.46 1.01 -17.80
N SER A 45 -19.63 -0.27 -17.47
CA SER A 45 -18.86 -0.92 -16.41
C SER A 45 -17.42 -1.22 -16.88
N GLN A 46 -16.46 -0.42 -16.43
CA GLN A 46 -15.04 -0.56 -16.78
C GLN A 46 -14.36 -1.63 -15.92
N PHE A 47 -13.49 -2.43 -16.53
CA PHE A 47 -12.58 -3.32 -15.80
C PHE A 47 -11.48 -2.50 -15.14
N ARG A 48 -11.18 -2.78 -13.87
CA ARG A 48 -10.07 -2.14 -13.16
C ARG A 48 -8.86 -3.08 -13.15
N PHE A 49 -7.81 -2.70 -13.86
CA PHE A 49 -6.53 -3.41 -13.82
C PHE A 49 -5.83 -3.15 -12.48
N LEU A 50 -5.51 -4.21 -11.74
CA LEU A 50 -4.87 -4.12 -10.44
C LEU A 50 -3.36 -4.34 -10.53
N ALA A 51 -2.93 -5.29 -11.37
CA ALA A 51 -1.52 -5.59 -11.62
C ALA A 51 -1.34 -6.31 -12.96
N ALA A 52 -0.14 -6.20 -13.52
CA ALA A 52 0.31 -6.94 -14.69
C ALA A 52 1.71 -7.50 -14.44
N PHE A 53 1.94 -8.76 -14.82
CA PHE A 53 3.22 -9.44 -14.68
C PHE A 53 3.68 -9.97 -16.02
N ASN A 54 4.71 -9.34 -16.58
CA ASN A 54 5.18 -9.62 -17.93
C ASN A 54 6.22 -10.75 -17.92
N GLY A 55 6.14 -11.63 -18.91
CA GLY A 55 7.09 -12.71 -19.13
C GLY A 55 7.11 -13.77 -18.01
N THR A 56 8.23 -14.49 -17.95
CA THR A 56 8.48 -15.55 -16.97
C THR A 56 8.67 -14.94 -15.58
N GLN A 57 7.85 -15.38 -14.63
CA GLN A 57 7.89 -14.95 -13.24
C GLN A 57 8.23 -16.16 -12.35
N PRO A 58 9.25 -16.06 -11.48
CA PRO A 58 9.49 -17.09 -10.48
C PRO A 58 8.31 -17.13 -9.51
N ARG A 59 8.17 -18.25 -8.79
CA ARG A 59 7.14 -18.42 -7.76
C ARG A 59 7.11 -17.20 -6.83
N ARG A 60 5.98 -16.50 -6.83
CA ARG A 60 5.78 -15.27 -6.05
C ARG A 60 4.37 -15.15 -5.53
N VAL A 61 4.21 -14.24 -4.58
CA VAL A 61 2.93 -13.89 -3.98
C VAL A 61 2.57 -12.48 -4.41
N TRP A 62 1.31 -12.29 -4.79
CA TRP A 62 0.71 -10.97 -4.98
C TRP A 62 -0.52 -10.84 -4.10
N SER A 63 -0.74 -9.67 -3.50
CA SER A 63 -1.86 -9.40 -2.59
C SER A 63 -2.52 -8.05 -2.89
N HIS A 64 -3.84 -7.99 -2.74
CA HIS A 64 -4.67 -6.81 -2.93
C HIS A 64 -5.62 -6.60 -1.75
N SER A 65 -5.59 -5.39 -1.19
CA SER A 65 -6.46 -4.97 -0.09
C SER A 65 -7.85 -4.57 -0.59
N ILE A 66 -8.88 -5.20 -0.03
CA ILE A 66 -10.29 -4.93 -0.34
C ILE A 66 -10.83 -3.93 0.69
N LEU A 67 -11.15 -2.72 0.22
CA LEU A 67 -11.64 -1.62 1.06
C LEU A 67 -13.16 -1.42 0.97
N LYS A 68 -13.80 -1.97 -0.06
CA LYS A 68 -15.25 -1.83 -0.28
C LYS A 68 -15.99 -2.96 0.42
N ARG A 69 -17.09 -2.63 1.11
CA ARG A 69 -18.00 -3.61 1.77
C ARG A 69 -18.90 -4.37 0.81
N ASN A 70 -18.91 -3.99 -0.48
CA ASN A 70 -19.75 -4.62 -1.48
C ASN A 70 -19.07 -5.87 -2.03
N SER A 71 -19.85 -6.77 -2.63
CA SER A 71 -19.31 -7.92 -3.36
C SER A 71 -18.25 -7.48 -4.36
N ALA A 72 -17.11 -8.17 -4.39
CA ALA A 72 -16.02 -7.94 -5.34
C ALA A 72 -15.84 -9.18 -6.22
N ARG A 73 -15.45 -8.98 -7.49
CA ARG A 73 -15.19 -10.06 -8.44
C ARG A 73 -13.81 -9.88 -9.04
N PHE A 74 -12.92 -10.80 -8.74
CA PHE A 74 -11.56 -10.81 -9.28
C PHE A 74 -11.47 -11.78 -10.46
N MET A 75 -10.70 -11.38 -11.47
CA MET A 75 -10.40 -12.14 -12.66
C MET A 75 -8.88 -12.18 -12.82
N VAL A 76 -8.36 -13.40 -12.95
CA VAL A 76 -6.97 -13.64 -13.30
C VAL A 76 -6.94 -14.02 -14.77
N ALA A 77 -6.25 -13.24 -15.58
CA ALA A 77 -6.21 -13.45 -17.03
C ALA A 77 -4.76 -13.64 -17.48
N PHE A 78 -4.46 -14.78 -18.09
CA PHE A 78 -3.15 -15.06 -18.66
C PHE A 78 -3.20 -14.92 -20.18
N LEU A 79 -2.40 -14.00 -20.71
CA LEU A 79 -2.22 -13.78 -22.13
C LEU A 79 -0.92 -14.44 -22.58
N ARG A 80 -1.02 -15.42 -23.47
CA ARG A 80 0.14 -16.10 -24.07
C ARG A 80 0.87 -15.18 -25.05
N SER A 81 2.16 -15.44 -25.22
CA SER A 81 2.97 -14.84 -26.28
C SER A 81 2.31 -15.05 -27.63
N GLY A 82 2.24 -13.98 -28.44
CA GLY A 82 1.67 -14.02 -29.80
C GLY A 82 0.15 -14.20 -29.87
N SER A 83 -0.56 -14.20 -28.74
CA SER A 83 -2.02 -14.31 -28.70
C SER A 83 -2.73 -13.20 -29.48
N THR A 84 -2.18 -11.97 -29.50
CA THR A 84 -2.77 -10.84 -30.23
C THR A 84 -2.57 -10.92 -31.74
N SER A 85 -1.56 -11.69 -32.19
CA SER A 85 -1.26 -11.94 -33.60
C SER A 85 -1.84 -13.27 -34.12
N GLY A 86 -2.51 -14.05 -33.27
CA GLY A 86 -3.07 -15.36 -33.62
C GLY A 86 -2.05 -16.50 -33.69
N ASP A 87 -0.82 -16.27 -33.19
CA ASP A 87 0.27 -17.23 -33.14
C ASP A 87 0.59 -17.54 -31.68
N ASP A 88 -0.32 -18.24 -30.99
CA ASP A 88 -0.21 -18.43 -29.55
C ASP A 88 0.79 -19.53 -29.18
N SER A 89 1.76 -19.19 -28.33
CA SER A 89 2.73 -20.17 -27.81
C SER A 89 2.06 -21.10 -26.80
N ILE A 90 1.84 -22.36 -27.18
CA ILE A 90 1.30 -23.40 -26.27
C ILE A 90 2.25 -23.76 -25.13
N LEU A 91 3.53 -23.40 -25.24
CA LEU A 91 4.54 -23.60 -24.19
C LEU A 91 4.37 -22.59 -23.05
N ASP A 92 3.63 -21.51 -23.28
CA ASP A 92 3.36 -20.51 -22.25
C ASP A 92 2.39 -21.07 -21.21
N GLN A 93 2.83 -21.02 -19.95
CA GLN A 93 2.11 -21.58 -18.83
C GLN A 93 2.04 -20.59 -17.67
N ALA A 94 0.86 -20.42 -17.10
CA ALA A 94 0.66 -19.82 -15.79
C ALA A 94 0.14 -20.88 -14.82
N ARG A 95 0.79 -21.02 -13.67
CA ARG A 95 0.35 -21.91 -12.60
C ARG A 95 -0.04 -21.08 -11.40
N ILE A 96 -1.30 -21.20 -11.01
CA ILE A 96 -1.80 -20.66 -9.75
C ILE A 96 -1.68 -21.77 -8.73
N LEU A 97 -0.79 -21.56 -7.77
CA LEU A 97 -0.45 -22.54 -6.74
C LEU A 97 -1.42 -22.44 -5.55
N SER A 98 -1.85 -21.23 -5.22
CA SER A 98 -2.78 -20.97 -4.13
C SER A 98 -3.52 -19.65 -4.35
N ILE A 99 -4.78 -19.62 -3.94
CA ILE A 99 -5.62 -18.43 -3.86
C ILE A 99 -6.13 -18.35 -2.44
N ASN A 100 -5.94 -17.21 -1.79
CA ASN A 100 -6.45 -16.97 -0.45
C ASN A 100 -7.21 -15.65 -0.38
N VAL A 101 -8.43 -15.70 0.14
CA VAL A 101 -9.31 -14.54 0.33
C VAL A 101 -9.69 -14.48 1.81
N THR A 102 -9.36 -13.40 2.49
CA THR A 102 -9.74 -13.22 3.91
C THR A 102 -11.13 -12.59 4.03
N ASN A 103 -11.79 -12.76 5.19
CA ASN A 103 -13.05 -12.08 5.55
C ASN A 103 -14.20 -12.22 4.52
N VAL A 104 -14.63 -13.46 4.26
CA VAL A 104 -15.72 -13.79 3.31
C VAL A 104 -17.07 -13.88 4.02
N GLY A 105 -18.04 -13.08 3.57
CA GLY A 105 -19.38 -12.98 4.17
C GLY A 105 -20.35 -14.14 3.82
N THR A 106 -21.40 -14.29 4.63
CA THR A 106 -22.52 -15.22 4.41
C THR A 106 -23.61 -14.58 3.54
N LYS A 107 -24.28 -15.38 2.69
CA LYS A 107 -25.49 -14.95 1.95
C LYS A 107 -26.65 -15.87 2.34
N GLY A 108 -27.47 -15.42 3.29
CA GLY A 108 -28.48 -16.26 3.95
C GLY A 108 -27.84 -17.29 4.89
N ASP A 109 -28.42 -18.48 5.01
CA ASP A 109 -27.86 -19.60 5.81
C ASP A 109 -26.70 -20.33 5.13
N LYS A 110 -26.31 -19.89 3.93
CA LYS A 110 -25.19 -20.46 3.18
C LYS A 110 -24.02 -19.51 3.24
N GLN A 111 -22.87 -20.01 3.67
CA GLN A 111 -21.64 -19.24 3.57
C GLN A 111 -21.31 -19.04 2.09
N GLY A 112 -21.19 -17.77 1.69
CA GLY A 112 -21.03 -17.41 0.30
C GLY A 112 -19.59 -17.57 -0.16
N GLY A 113 -19.26 -18.71 -0.78
CA GLY A 113 -18.16 -18.79 -1.76
C GLY A 113 -17.01 -19.75 -1.47
N GLY A 114 -16.88 -20.77 -2.33
CA GLY A 114 -15.65 -21.14 -3.05
C GLY A 114 -14.45 -21.78 -2.33
N ALA A 115 -14.39 -21.80 -1.01
CA ALA A 115 -13.30 -22.45 -0.26
C ALA A 115 -13.78 -23.77 0.36
N SER A 116 -12.90 -24.79 0.44
CA SER A 116 -13.19 -26.08 1.08
C SER A 116 -13.55 -25.96 2.58
N ARG A 117 -13.25 -24.81 3.19
CA ARG A 117 -13.61 -24.43 4.56
C ARG A 117 -13.53 -22.91 4.73
N CYS A 118 -14.38 -22.35 5.57
CA CYS A 118 -14.36 -20.95 5.92
C CYS A 118 -13.35 -20.70 7.04
N LEU A 119 -12.55 -19.64 6.93
CA LEU A 119 -11.74 -19.17 8.05
C LEU A 119 -12.64 -18.36 9.01
N PRO A 120 -12.43 -18.47 10.32
CA PRO A 120 -13.17 -17.69 11.29
C PRO A 120 -12.87 -16.19 11.15
N CYS A 121 -13.79 -15.35 11.61
CA CYS A 121 -13.69 -13.88 11.57
C CYS A 121 -14.20 -13.28 12.88
N PRO A 122 -13.79 -12.04 13.23
CA PRO A 122 -14.33 -11.34 14.38
C PRO A 122 -15.77 -10.93 14.10
N SER A 123 -16.68 -11.27 15.02
CA SER A 123 -18.10 -10.92 14.89
C SER A 123 -18.37 -9.55 15.51
N GLY A 124 -18.91 -8.63 14.71
CA GLY A 124 -19.38 -7.33 15.19
C GLY A 124 -20.74 -7.42 15.89
N GLN A 125 -21.29 -6.27 16.27
CA GLN A 125 -22.49 -6.14 17.09
C GLN A 125 -23.76 -6.79 16.47
N PHE A 126 -23.74 -7.06 15.15
CA PHE A 126 -24.84 -7.66 14.39
C PHE A 126 -24.49 -9.04 13.81
N GLY A 127 -23.49 -9.74 14.36
CA GLY A 127 -23.08 -11.07 13.89
C GLY A 127 -22.45 -11.10 12.49
N LYS A 128 -22.08 -9.93 11.96
CA LYS A 128 -21.36 -9.79 10.69
C LYS A 128 -19.86 -9.76 10.96
N CYS A 129 -19.06 -10.30 10.04
CA CYS A 129 -17.62 -10.17 10.13
C CYS A 129 -17.21 -8.69 10.07
N ILE A 130 -16.39 -8.27 11.03
CA ILE A 130 -15.79 -6.93 11.07
C ILE A 130 -14.26 -7.04 10.98
N PRO A 131 -13.58 -6.06 10.36
CA PRO A 131 -12.12 -6.01 10.44
C PRO A 131 -11.68 -5.67 11.87
N CYS A 132 -10.54 -6.21 12.29
CA CYS A 132 -9.94 -5.75 13.54
C CYS A 132 -9.44 -4.30 13.42
N PRO A 133 -9.51 -3.52 14.51
CA PRO A 133 -8.96 -2.18 14.54
C PRO A 133 -7.46 -2.18 14.15
N PRO A 134 -6.92 -1.06 13.64
CA PRO A 134 -5.49 -0.90 13.43
C PRO A 134 -4.68 -1.33 14.65
N GLY A 135 -3.57 -2.03 14.41
CA GLY A 135 -2.70 -2.56 15.46
C GLY A 135 -3.23 -3.77 16.22
N HIS A 136 -4.41 -4.31 15.84
CA HIS A 136 -4.96 -5.51 16.44
C HIS A 136 -4.91 -6.71 15.49
N PHE A 137 -4.80 -7.91 16.06
CA PHE A 137 -4.93 -9.20 15.40
C PHE A 137 -6.12 -9.98 15.96
N MET A 138 -6.62 -10.96 15.22
CA MET A 138 -7.69 -11.85 15.67
C MET A 138 -7.12 -13.08 16.38
N THR A 139 -7.60 -13.36 17.59
CA THR A 139 -7.22 -14.59 18.32
C THR A 139 -7.82 -15.84 17.65
N PRO A 140 -7.03 -16.91 17.42
CA PRO A 140 -7.50 -18.09 16.68
C PRO A 140 -8.54 -18.92 17.43
N GLY A 141 -8.68 -18.73 18.75
CA GLY A 141 -9.66 -19.45 19.59
C GLY A 141 -10.95 -18.68 19.89
N THR A 142 -10.83 -17.42 20.36
CA THR A 142 -12.01 -16.62 20.75
C THR A 142 -12.56 -15.77 19.61
N HIS A 143 -11.82 -15.62 18.51
CA HIS A 143 -12.18 -14.76 17.37
C HIS A 143 -12.41 -13.30 17.78
N GLU A 144 -11.69 -12.86 18.81
CA GLU A 144 -11.73 -11.48 19.29
C GLU A 144 -10.50 -10.73 18.77
N CYS A 145 -10.65 -9.42 18.60
CA CYS A 145 -9.54 -8.56 18.22
C CYS A 145 -8.72 -8.19 19.46
N ALA A 146 -7.48 -8.63 19.51
CA ALA A 146 -6.51 -8.31 20.56
C ALA A 146 -5.44 -7.36 20.02
N LEU A 147 -4.99 -6.43 20.86
CA LEU A 147 -3.91 -5.52 20.51
C LEU A 147 -2.59 -6.30 20.37
N CYS A 148 -1.78 -5.96 19.36
CA CYS A 148 -0.44 -6.49 19.27
C CYS A 148 0.40 -6.15 20.52
N PRO A 149 1.27 -7.05 21.01
CA PRO A 149 2.12 -6.78 22.16
C PRO A 149 3.02 -5.55 21.98
N SER A 150 3.50 -5.01 23.10
CA SER A 150 4.46 -3.90 23.08
C SER A 150 5.67 -4.19 22.19
N ASN A 151 6.15 -3.17 21.49
CA ASN A 151 7.24 -3.24 20.51
C ASN A 151 6.94 -4.14 19.29
N THR A 152 5.67 -4.38 18.98
CA THR A 152 5.27 -5.08 17.76
C THR A 152 4.18 -4.30 17.01
N VAL A 153 4.06 -4.52 15.71
CA VAL A 153 3.04 -3.91 14.85
C VAL A 153 2.25 -4.95 14.08
N ALA A 154 0.96 -4.71 13.88
CA ALA A 154 0.12 -5.61 13.10
C ALA A 154 0.54 -5.58 11.63
N ASN A 155 0.93 -6.73 11.10
CA ASN A 155 1.30 -6.88 9.70
C ASN A 155 0.09 -6.68 8.79
N ALA A 156 0.07 -5.58 8.05
CA ALA A 156 -0.99 -5.27 7.11
C ALA A 156 -1.02 -6.16 5.86
N SER A 157 0.01 -6.97 5.62
CA SER A 157 0.05 -7.95 4.53
C SER A 157 -0.34 -9.36 4.99
N SER A 158 -0.52 -9.57 6.29
CA SER A 158 -0.96 -10.84 6.88
C SER A 158 -2.48 -10.98 6.84
N ASP A 159 -2.98 -12.19 7.10
CA ASP A 159 -4.39 -12.46 7.37
C ASP A 159 -4.85 -11.87 8.72
N ARG A 160 -3.91 -11.37 9.54
CA ARG A 160 -4.11 -10.81 10.88
C ARG A 160 -4.71 -11.82 11.86
N ILE A 161 -4.42 -13.10 11.65
CA ILE A 161 -4.81 -14.17 12.57
C ILE A 161 -3.60 -14.49 13.44
N GLY A 162 -3.85 -14.67 14.74
CA GLY A 162 -2.84 -15.06 15.71
C GLY A 162 -1.74 -14.04 15.96
N ILE A 163 -0.89 -14.38 16.94
CA ILE A 163 0.19 -13.52 17.42
C ILE A 163 1.32 -13.38 16.38
N GLU A 164 1.45 -14.37 15.50
CA GLU A 164 2.36 -14.40 14.35
C GLU A 164 2.12 -13.26 13.36
N SER A 165 0.92 -12.66 13.40
CA SER A 165 0.59 -11.48 12.61
C SER A 165 1.19 -10.18 13.18
N CYS A 166 1.76 -10.22 14.38
CA CYS A 166 2.48 -9.09 14.98
C CYS A 166 3.99 -9.20 14.70
N VAL A 167 4.54 -8.17 14.06
CA VAL A 167 5.96 -8.11 13.68
C VAL A 167 6.70 -7.20 14.64
N ALA A 168 7.84 -7.66 15.16
CA ALA A 168 8.66 -6.86 16.07
C ALA A 168 9.20 -5.59 15.40
N CYS A 169 9.23 -4.49 16.15
CA CYS A 169 9.92 -3.29 15.73
C CYS A 169 11.43 -3.52 15.68
N GLY A 170 12.09 -2.85 14.73
CA GLY A 170 13.56 -2.89 14.61
C GLY A 170 14.26 -2.23 15.79
N GLU A 171 15.60 -2.28 15.79
CA GLU A 171 16.41 -1.66 16.83
C GLU A 171 16.10 -0.16 16.98
N ASN A 172 16.04 0.31 18.23
CA ASN A 172 15.71 1.70 18.59
C ASN A 172 14.32 2.19 18.11
N LEU A 173 13.42 1.26 17.78
CA LEU A 173 12.02 1.54 17.46
C LEU A 173 11.10 0.88 18.47
N HIS A 174 10.03 1.59 18.82
CA HIS A 174 9.03 1.17 19.78
C HIS A 174 7.63 1.33 19.20
N SER A 175 6.70 0.48 19.64
CA SER A 175 5.28 0.61 19.32
C SER A 175 4.45 0.30 20.55
N LEU A 176 3.55 1.23 20.88
CA LEU A 176 2.59 1.11 21.98
C LEU A 176 1.16 0.87 21.46
N ASP A 177 0.88 1.32 20.23
CA ASP A 177 -0.43 1.26 19.58
C ASP A 177 -0.57 0.07 18.63
N GLY A 178 0.51 -0.66 18.33
CA GLY A 178 0.53 -1.76 17.37
C GLY A 178 0.41 -1.32 15.91
N ILE A 179 0.34 -0.01 15.63
CA ILE A 179 0.04 0.53 14.30
C ILE A 179 1.34 0.84 13.55
N ALA A 180 2.29 1.47 14.23
CA ALA A 180 3.54 1.90 13.64
C ALA A 180 4.69 1.80 14.65
N CYS A 181 5.88 1.46 14.13
CA CYS A 181 7.12 1.54 14.88
C CYS A 181 7.65 2.97 14.79
N ARG A 182 7.87 3.59 15.95
CA ARG A 182 8.32 4.98 16.09
C ARG A 182 9.60 5.02 16.92
N SER A 183 10.44 6.02 16.71
CA SER A 183 11.61 6.25 17.56
C SER A 183 11.43 7.57 18.31
N GLU A 184 11.85 7.58 19.57
CA GLU A 184 11.84 8.77 20.43
C GLU A 184 13.09 9.66 20.21
N GLY A 185 13.87 9.38 19.17
CA GLY A 185 15.07 10.14 18.83
C GLY A 185 16.31 9.75 19.64
N LEU A 186 16.19 8.78 20.55
CA LEU A 186 17.33 8.23 21.28
C LEU A 186 17.95 7.11 20.44
N ILE A 187 19.19 7.31 19.98
CA ILE A 187 19.91 6.36 19.14
C ILE A 187 21.22 5.98 19.83
N SER A 188 21.42 4.68 20.04
CA SER A 188 22.70 4.13 20.51
C SER A 188 23.41 3.43 19.35
N VAL A 189 24.62 3.87 19.03
CA VAL A 189 25.46 3.29 17.97
C VAL A 189 26.74 2.75 18.59
N ILE A 190 27.09 1.51 18.29
CA ILE A 190 28.36 0.93 18.72
C ILE A 190 29.41 1.24 17.66
N LYS A 191 30.44 2.00 18.02
CA LYS A 191 31.59 2.30 17.16
C LYS A 191 32.88 2.06 17.93
N ASP A 192 33.80 1.29 17.35
CA ASP A 192 35.11 1.00 17.95
C ASP A 192 35.00 0.44 19.40
N ASN A 193 34.06 -0.48 19.63
CA ASN A 193 33.76 -1.08 20.94
C ASN A 193 33.29 -0.05 22.01
N LYS A 194 32.89 1.15 21.60
CA LYS A 194 32.29 2.18 22.44
C LYS A 194 30.84 2.41 22.03
N THR A 195 29.95 2.42 23.02
CA THR A 195 28.56 2.80 22.81
C THR A 195 28.46 4.33 22.80
N LEU A 196 28.08 4.90 21.67
CA LEU A 196 27.80 6.32 21.49
C LEU A 196 26.29 6.53 21.53
N ASN A 197 25.84 7.33 22.51
CA ASN A 197 24.43 7.67 22.66
C ASN A 197 24.19 9.06 22.07
N TYR A 198 23.24 9.15 21.14
CA TYR A 198 22.82 10.37 20.49
C TYR A 198 21.38 10.67 20.90
N ASP A 199 21.16 11.89 21.41
CA ASP A 199 19.83 12.40 21.71
C ASP A 199 19.36 13.33 20.59
N LEU A 200 18.48 12.81 19.75
CA LEU A 200 17.80 13.51 18.65
C LEU A 200 16.32 13.71 18.96
N SER A 201 15.90 13.64 20.24
CA SER A 201 14.51 13.84 20.67
C SER A 201 13.92 15.15 20.15
N SER A 202 14.73 16.21 20.10
CA SER A 202 14.36 17.52 19.56
C SER A 202 13.97 17.51 18.07
N TRP A 203 14.30 16.45 17.33
CA TRP A 203 14.03 16.32 15.90
C TRP A 203 12.81 15.44 15.59
N VAL A 204 12.23 14.77 16.58
CA VAL A 204 11.16 13.78 16.37
C VAL A 204 9.95 14.39 15.67
N LYS A 205 9.48 15.55 16.15
CA LYS A 205 8.33 16.28 15.59
C LYS A 205 8.72 17.40 14.64
N LYS A 206 9.87 17.26 13.97
CA LYS A 206 10.40 18.31 13.09
C LYS A 206 10.55 17.79 11.67
N THR A 207 9.96 18.53 10.73
CA THR A 207 10.20 18.36 9.30
C THR A 207 11.40 19.17 8.86
N TRP A 208 12.17 18.63 7.93
CA TRP A 208 13.39 19.22 7.40
C TRP A 208 13.24 19.45 5.90
N THR A 209 13.71 20.60 5.44
CA THR A 209 13.77 20.94 4.03
C THR A 209 15.21 21.01 3.55
N THR A 210 15.50 20.40 2.41
CA THR A 210 16.82 20.48 1.78
C THR A 210 16.68 20.56 0.27
N THR A 211 17.61 21.26 -0.38
CA THR A 211 17.61 21.44 -1.83
C THR A 211 18.79 20.70 -2.46
N ALA A 212 18.52 19.96 -3.52
CA ALA A 212 19.52 19.37 -4.38
C ALA A 212 20.17 20.44 -5.27
N VAL A 213 21.31 20.06 -5.85
CA VAL A 213 21.99 20.87 -6.86
C VAL A 213 21.09 21.15 -8.07
N LYS A 214 21.29 22.32 -8.66
CA LYS A 214 20.63 22.74 -9.89
C LYS A 214 21.17 21.94 -11.07
N VAL A 215 20.26 21.36 -11.85
CA VAL A 215 20.54 20.53 -13.03
C VAL A 215 19.82 21.10 -14.25
N PHE A 216 20.23 20.68 -15.44
CA PHE A 216 19.65 21.14 -16.70
C PHE A 216 18.95 19.96 -17.39
N ALA A 217 17.71 20.18 -17.83
CA ALA A 217 17.00 19.26 -18.68
C ALA A 217 17.60 19.28 -20.10
N ARG A 218 17.25 18.28 -20.92
CA ARG A 218 17.78 18.15 -22.29
C ARG A 218 17.41 19.35 -23.16
N GLU A 219 16.31 20.01 -22.82
CA GLU A 219 15.74 21.18 -23.46
C GLU A 219 16.45 22.49 -23.04
N GLY A 220 17.44 22.42 -22.13
CA GLY A 220 18.22 23.57 -21.67
C GLY A 220 17.61 24.34 -20.49
N THR A 221 16.41 23.97 -20.04
CA THR A 221 15.78 24.56 -18.85
C THR A 221 16.43 24.01 -17.58
N SER A 222 16.73 24.88 -16.63
CA SER A 222 17.27 24.46 -15.36
C SER A 222 16.17 24.11 -14.37
N TYR A 223 16.39 23.10 -13.54
CA TYR A 223 15.52 22.72 -12.42
C TYR A 223 16.35 22.26 -11.23
N TYR A 224 15.75 22.22 -10.04
CA TYR A 224 16.33 21.60 -8.86
C TYR A 224 15.26 20.83 -8.08
N HIS A 225 15.67 19.85 -7.30
CA HIS A 225 14.74 19.17 -6.38
C HIS A 225 14.83 19.79 -4.99
N SER A 226 13.68 20.02 -4.37
CA SER A 226 13.56 20.34 -2.95
C SER A 226 12.89 19.17 -2.25
N PHE A 227 13.43 18.73 -1.13
CA PHE A 227 12.89 17.62 -0.35
C PHE A 227 12.38 18.16 0.97
N ASN A 228 11.18 17.76 1.36
CA ASN A 228 10.62 17.99 2.69
C ASN A 228 10.41 16.62 3.35
N PHE A 229 11.07 16.33 4.46
CA PHE A 229 11.05 15.00 5.06
C PHE A 229 11.02 15.05 6.59
N SER A 230 10.54 13.97 7.20
CA SER A 230 10.51 13.75 8.65
C SER A 230 11.38 12.56 8.98
N LEU A 231 12.30 12.70 9.95
CA LEU A 231 13.30 11.66 10.25
C LEU A 231 12.74 10.52 11.12
N PHE A 232 11.80 10.80 12.02
CA PHE A 232 11.37 9.86 13.06
C PHE A 232 9.94 9.34 12.88
N ASN A 233 9.33 9.61 11.72
CA ASN A 233 8.00 9.11 11.31
C ASN A 233 6.89 9.32 12.36
N SER A 234 7.04 10.28 13.28
CA SER A 234 6.02 10.61 14.27
C SER A 234 4.87 11.39 13.64
N GLU A 235 5.22 12.26 12.69
CA GLU A 235 4.31 12.96 11.79
C GLU A 235 4.82 12.80 10.37
N LYS A 236 3.95 12.26 9.51
CA LYS A 236 4.24 12.14 8.08
C LYS A 236 4.17 13.52 7.44
N VAL A 237 5.01 13.77 6.45
CA VAL A 237 4.96 15.01 5.68
C VAL A 237 3.77 14.94 4.73
N GLU A 238 2.93 15.97 4.74
CA GLU A 238 1.85 16.12 3.77
C GLU A 238 2.41 16.61 2.43
N CYS A 239 2.30 15.75 1.42
CA CYS A 239 2.66 16.04 0.05
C CYS A 239 1.44 16.59 -0.68
N LYS A 240 1.51 17.86 -1.09
CA LYS A 240 0.48 18.54 -1.86
C LYS A 240 1.02 18.96 -3.21
N GLU A 241 0.34 18.61 -4.29
CA GLU A 241 0.68 19.12 -5.62
C GLU A 241 0.44 20.64 -5.70
N VAL A 242 1.45 21.38 -6.17
CA VAL A 242 1.37 22.85 -6.30
C VAL A 242 1.62 23.24 -7.76
N TYR A 243 0.55 23.59 -8.46
CA TYR A 243 0.60 24.20 -9.79
C TYR A 243 0.54 25.71 -9.66
N ASP A 244 1.45 26.43 -10.33
CA ASP A 244 1.34 27.88 -10.50
C ASP A 244 0.34 28.15 -11.63
N SER A 245 -0.82 28.69 -11.29
CA SER A 245 -1.95 28.86 -12.19
C SER A 245 -1.80 30.12 -13.03
N ASN A 246 -1.55 29.94 -14.33
CA ASN A 246 -2.10 30.82 -15.36
C ASN A 246 -2.33 30.12 -16.72
N ASP A 247 -1.73 28.97 -16.99
CA ASP A 247 -1.88 28.27 -18.29
C ASP A 247 -2.39 26.82 -18.21
N ALA A 248 -2.82 26.35 -17.04
CA ALA A 248 -3.45 25.04 -16.90
C ALA A 248 -4.90 25.23 -16.49
N PHE A 249 -5.80 24.81 -17.38
CA PHE A 249 -7.24 24.64 -17.20
C PHE A 249 -7.70 24.69 -15.73
N SER A 250 -8.66 25.57 -15.44
CA SER A 250 -9.41 25.63 -14.18
C SER A 250 -10.09 24.29 -13.86
N LEU A 251 -9.31 23.31 -13.43
CA LEU A 251 -9.78 22.21 -12.61
C LEU A 251 -10.02 22.83 -11.25
N ALA A 252 -11.30 23.06 -10.98
CA ALA A 252 -11.79 23.53 -9.70
C ALA A 252 -11.07 22.80 -8.56
N ASP A 253 -10.85 23.55 -7.48
CA ASP A 253 -10.12 23.24 -6.24
C ASP A 253 -10.62 21.99 -5.46
N GLN A 254 -11.37 21.10 -6.09
CA GLN A 254 -12.09 19.98 -5.46
C GLN A 254 -11.37 18.62 -5.52
N ASN A 255 -10.26 18.47 -6.25
CA ASN A 255 -9.57 17.17 -6.40
C ASN A 255 -8.04 17.24 -6.20
N ARG A 256 -7.54 18.12 -5.32
CA ARG A 256 -6.12 18.05 -4.91
C ARG A 256 -5.94 16.87 -3.96
N GLU A 257 -5.40 15.77 -4.46
CA GLU A 257 -5.04 14.63 -3.61
C GLU A 257 -3.85 15.01 -2.71
N THR A 258 -4.10 15.11 -1.41
CA THR A 258 -3.04 15.22 -0.40
C THR A 258 -2.64 13.82 0.02
N ILE A 259 -1.35 13.49 -0.10
CA ILE A 259 -0.81 12.19 0.30
C ILE A 259 0.21 12.41 1.41
N SER A 260 0.17 11.61 2.48
CA SER A 260 1.16 11.68 3.56
C SER A 260 2.28 10.65 3.34
N GLY A 261 3.53 11.09 3.38
CA GLY A 261 4.73 10.25 3.20
C GLY A 261 5.85 10.54 4.20
N ALA A 262 6.92 9.74 4.17
CA ALA A 262 8.11 10.02 4.97
C ALA A 262 8.89 11.23 4.42
N ALA A 263 8.85 11.40 3.09
CA ALA A 263 9.40 12.55 2.40
C ALA A 263 8.55 12.94 1.19
N CYS A 264 8.54 14.23 0.87
CA CYS A 264 7.98 14.80 -0.35
C CYS A 264 9.11 15.36 -1.19
N ARG A 265 9.19 14.96 -2.45
CA ARG A 265 10.10 15.57 -3.43
C ARG A 265 9.33 16.56 -4.28
N LEU A 266 9.76 17.82 -4.25
CA LEU A 266 9.31 18.93 -5.10
C LEU A 266 10.32 19.16 -6.22
N THR A 267 9.88 19.18 -7.48
CA THR A 267 10.73 19.63 -8.60
C THR A 267 10.44 21.09 -8.90
N VAL A 268 11.43 21.96 -8.75
CA VAL A 268 11.27 23.41 -8.94
C VAL A 268 11.94 23.86 -10.23
N LEU A 269 11.21 24.57 -11.07
CA LEU A 269 11.70 25.21 -12.30
C LEU A 269 11.92 26.72 -12.03
N PRO A 270 13.16 27.17 -11.79
CA PRO A 270 13.47 28.60 -11.67
C PRO A 270 13.23 29.33 -12.99
N ASP A 271 12.41 30.39 -12.96
CA ASP A 271 12.19 31.28 -14.10
C ASP A 271 13.34 32.29 -14.22
N ILE A 272 13.81 32.54 -15.43
CA ILE A 272 14.90 33.49 -15.69
C ILE A 272 14.24 34.85 -16.00
N GLY A 273 14.14 35.72 -15.01
CA GLY A 273 13.76 37.14 -15.21
C GLY A 273 12.57 37.66 -14.40
N SER A 274 11.96 36.84 -13.55
CA SER A 274 10.89 37.25 -12.63
C SER A 274 11.11 36.59 -11.27
N ASN A 275 10.85 37.29 -10.16
CA ASN A 275 10.85 36.76 -8.79
C ASN A 275 9.71 35.72 -8.55
N ARG A 276 9.34 34.93 -9.56
CA ARG A 276 8.29 33.92 -9.51
C ARG A 276 8.87 32.54 -9.83
N THR A 277 8.77 31.64 -8.87
CA THR A 277 9.09 30.21 -9.06
C THR A 277 7.93 29.52 -9.75
N LYS A 278 8.18 28.89 -10.90
CA LYS A 278 7.16 28.21 -11.72
C LYS A 278 7.15 26.69 -11.50
N LEU A 279 5.95 26.12 -11.60
CA LEU A 279 5.56 24.69 -11.63
C LEU A 279 6.31 23.74 -10.69
N ALA A 280 5.58 23.21 -9.70
CA ALA A 280 6.16 22.37 -8.65
C ALA A 280 5.45 21.01 -8.53
N TYR A 281 6.06 19.96 -9.08
CA TYR A 281 5.53 18.61 -8.98
C TYR A 281 5.97 17.97 -7.67
N VAL A 282 5.01 17.49 -6.87
CA VAL A 282 5.29 16.80 -5.60
C VAL A 282 5.00 15.32 -5.73
N SER A 283 6.03 14.50 -5.55
CA SER A 283 5.89 13.04 -5.44
C SER A 283 6.19 12.59 -4.01
N PRO A 284 5.31 11.79 -3.36
CA PRO A 284 5.66 11.13 -2.11
C PRO A 284 6.77 10.11 -2.38
N LEU A 285 7.79 10.12 -1.52
CA LEU A 285 8.78 9.06 -1.44
C LEU A 285 8.35 8.12 -0.30
N LEU A 286 8.35 6.82 -0.61
CA LEU A 286 7.97 5.74 0.30
C LEU A 286 8.75 5.80 1.62
#